data_AF-A0A2J8LSV8-F1
#
_entry.id   AF-A0A2J8LSV8-F1
#
_cell.length_a   1.000
_cell.length_b   1.000
_cell.length_c   1.000
_cell.angle_alpha   90.00
_cell.angle_beta   90.00
_cell.angle_gamma   90.00
#
_symmetry.space_group_name_H-M   'P 1'
#
loop_
_entity.id
_entity.type
_entity.pdbx_description
1 polymer ?
#
loop_
_entity_poly.entity_id
_entity_poly.type
_entity_poly.pdbx_seq_one_letter_code
_entity_poly.pdbx_strand_id
1 'polypeptide(L)' 'KAHPQKAGVQKQACMLIRNLVAHGQAFSKPILDLGAEALIMQARSAHRDCEDVAKAALRDLGCHVELRELWTGQRGNLAP' A
#
# COMPACT_ATOMS: atom_id res chain seq x y z
N LYS A 1 -14.40 12.57 11.91
CA LYS A 1 -13.01 13.12 11.87
C LYS A 1 -12.20 12.32 10.85
N ALA A 2 -11.20 12.92 10.17
CA ALA A 2 -10.43 12.27 9.10
C ALA A 2 -9.13 11.54 9.57
N HIS A 3 -8.74 11.66 10.84
CA HIS A 3 -7.63 10.93 11.49
C HIS A 3 -6.30 10.81 10.70
N PRO A 4 -5.78 11.90 10.07
CA PRO A 4 -4.56 11.82 9.25
C PRO A 4 -3.30 11.48 10.05
N GLN A 5 -3.27 11.83 11.34
CA GLN A 5 -2.12 11.63 12.24
C GLN A 5 -2.18 10.32 13.04
N LYS A 6 -3.11 9.42 12.72
CA LYS A 6 -3.26 8.13 13.42
C LYS A 6 -2.77 7.00 12.52
N ALA A 7 -1.51 6.61 12.69
CA ALA A 7 -0.86 5.58 11.89
C ALA A 7 -1.69 4.29 11.74
N GLY A 8 -2.27 3.79 12.84
CA GLY A 8 -3.12 2.60 12.80
C GLY A 8 -4.37 2.73 11.91
N VAL A 9 -4.99 3.92 11.89
CA VAL A 9 -6.16 4.19 11.03
C VAL A 9 -5.73 4.26 9.56
N GLN A 10 -4.62 4.94 9.27
CA GLN A 10 -4.08 5.05 7.91
C GLN A 10 -3.67 3.68 7.35
N LYS A 11 -3.01 2.85 8.18
CA LYS A 11 -2.65 1.48 7.84
C LYS A 11 -3.88 0.64 7.51
N GLN A 12 -4.93 0.72 8.35
CA GLN A 12 -6.17 -0.02 8.14
C GLN A 12 -6.92 0.46 6.88
N ALA A 13 -6.87 1.76 6.57
CA ALA A 13 -7.44 2.29 5.33
C ALA A 13 -6.72 1.72 4.09
N CYS A 14 -5.38 1.65 4.10
CA CYS A 14 -4.62 1.02 3.02
C CYS A 14 -4.97 -0.46 2.87
N MET A 15 -5.10 -1.20 3.99
CA MET A 15 -5.54 -2.62 3.96
C MET A 15 -6.94 -2.78 3.38
N LEU A 16 -7.89 -1.91 3.75
CA LEU A 16 -9.24 -1.93 3.24
C LEU A 16 -9.26 -1.74 1.72
N ILE A 17 -8.56 -0.72 1.21
CA ILE A 17 -8.50 -0.43 -0.23
C ILE A 17 -7.92 -1.62 -0.98
N ARG A 18 -6.79 -2.17 -0.49
CA ARG A 18 -6.15 -3.36 -1.06
C ARG A 18 -7.12 -4.53 -1.20
N ASN A 19 -7.85 -4.83 -0.13
CA ASN A 19 -8.80 -5.94 -0.11
C ASN A 19 -9.97 -5.71 -1.07
N LEU A 20 -10.48 -4.48 -1.16
CA LEU A 20 -11.57 -4.13 -2.08
C LEU A 20 -11.17 -4.37 -3.54
N VAL A 21 -9.98 -3.89 -3.94
CA VAL A 21 -9.56 -3.93 -5.34
C VAL A 21 -8.98 -5.29 -5.75
N ALA A 22 -8.44 -6.07 -4.80
CA ALA A 22 -7.95 -7.43 -5.05
C ALA A 22 -9.05 -8.38 -5.54
N HIS A 23 -10.29 -8.18 -5.11
CA HIS A 23 -11.44 -9.00 -5.49
C HIS A 23 -12.32 -8.36 -6.57
N GLY A 24 -12.06 -7.10 -6.95
CA GLY A 24 -12.85 -6.38 -7.94
C GLY A 24 -12.11 -5.18 -8.52
N GLN A 25 -11.40 -5.39 -9.64
CA GLN A 25 -10.71 -4.31 -10.34
C GLN A 25 -11.66 -3.19 -10.83
N ALA A 26 -12.96 -3.48 -10.96
CA ALA A 26 -13.98 -2.48 -11.25
C ALA A 26 -14.04 -1.35 -10.19
N PHE A 27 -13.57 -1.60 -8.97
CA PHE A 27 -13.51 -0.58 -7.92
C PHE A 27 -12.31 0.35 -8.03
N SER A 28 -11.27 -0.02 -8.78
CA SER A 28 -10.02 0.78 -8.84
C SER A 28 -10.26 2.17 -9.43
N LYS A 29 -10.95 2.27 -10.58
CA LYS A 29 -11.22 3.55 -11.24
C LYS A 29 -12.05 4.51 -10.37
N PRO A 30 -13.20 4.11 -9.79
CA PRO A 30 -13.95 4.97 -8.87
C PRO A 30 -13.16 5.40 -7.63
N ILE A 31 -12.36 4.49 -7.03
CA ILE A 31 -11.54 4.81 -5.85
C ILE A 31 -10.46 5.84 -6.20
N LEU A 32 -9.83 5.71 -7.37
CA LEU A 32 -8.86 6.67 -7.88
C LEU A 32 -9.48 8.03 -8.19
N ASP A 33 -10.67 8.06 -8.80
CA ASP A 33 -11.40 9.30 -9.12
C ASP A 33 -11.77 10.10 -7.85
N LEU A 34 -11.88 9.44 -6.70
CA LEU A 34 -12.06 10.06 -5.39
C LEU A 34 -10.75 10.54 -4.73
N GLY A 35 -9.61 10.43 -5.42
CA GLY A 35 -8.31 10.94 -4.95
C GLY A 35 -7.52 9.99 -4.05
N ALA A 36 -7.83 8.69 -4.05
CA ALA A 36 -7.17 7.71 -3.18
C ALA A 36 -5.65 7.67 -3.35
N GLU A 37 -5.12 7.84 -4.56
CA GLU A 37 -3.67 7.82 -4.82
C GLU A 37 -2.93 8.87 -3.98
N ALA A 38 -3.39 10.12 -4.01
CA ALA A 38 -2.79 11.21 -3.24
C ALA A 38 -2.89 10.97 -1.72
N LEU A 39 -4.02 10.44 -1.25
CA LEU A 39 -4.23 10.14 0.17
C LEU A 39 -3.34 8.99 0.66
N ILE A 40 -3.18 7.93 -0.15
CA ILE A 40 -2.30 6.80 0.18
C ILE A 40 -0.83 7.26 0.16
N MET A 41 -0.43 8.09 -0.80
CA MET A 41 0.91 8.70 -0.81
C MET A 41 1.17 9.56 0.43
N GLN A 42 0.17 10.36 0.85
CA GLN A 42 0.27 11.15 2.06
C GLN A 42 0.43 10.25 3.30
N ALA A 43 -0.40 9.21 3.44
CA ALA A 43 -0.30 8.23 4.52
C ALA A 43 1.09 7.56 4.57
N ARG A 44 1.61 7.15 3.41
CA ARG A 44 2.96 6.58 3.28
C ARG A 44 4.05 7.54 3.74
N SER A 45 3.97 8.80 3.30
CA SER A 45 4.97 9.82 3.66
C SER A 45 4.95 10.19 5.15
N ALA A 46 3.77 10.20 5.77
CA ALA A 46 3.60 10.61 7.15
C ALA A 46 3.87 9.49 8.17
N HIS A 47 3.69 8.22 7.78
CA HIS A 47 3.73 7.07 8.68
C HIS A 47 4.57 5.93 8.10
N ARG A 48 5.79 5.74 8.62
CA ARG A 48 6.71 4.67 8.18
C ARG A 48 6.06 3.28 8.25
N ASP A 49 5.21 3.03 9.24
CA ASP A 49 4.49 1.76 9.43
C ASP A 49 3.47 1.45 8.32
N CYS A 50 3.17 2.43 7.46
CA CYS A 50 2.30 2.27 6.31
C CYS A 50 3.06 1.89 5.03
N GLU A 51 4.40 1.93 5.00
CA GLU A 51 5.20 1.83 3.76
C GLU A 51 4.79 0.66 2.86
N ASP A 52 4.86 -0.57 3.39
CA ASP A 52 4.60 -1.78 2.60
C ASP A 52 3.13 -1.88 2.16
N VAL A 53 2.20 -1.57 3.08
CA VAL A 53 0.77 -1.70 2.80
C VAL A 53 0.26 -0.60 1.86
N ALA A 54 0.83 0.61 1.94
CA ALA A 54 0.51 1.71 1.04
C ALA A 54 1.03 1.41 -0.37
N LYS A 55 2.25 0.89 -0.50
CA LYS A 55 2.78 0.42 -1.79
C LYS A 55 1.95 -0.71 -2.38
N ALA A 56 1.50 -1.67 -1.55
CA ALA A 56 0.62 -2.73 -2.00
C ALA A 56 -0.73 -2.18 -2.51
N ALA A 57 -1.37 -1.27 -1.77
CA ALA A 57 -2.63 -0.66 -2.18
C ALA A 57 -2.49 0.14 -3.49
N LEU A 58 -1.42 0.94 -3.63
CA LEU A 58 -1.12 1.70 -4.85
C LEU A 58 -0.91 0.77 -6.06
N ARG A 59 -0.11 -0.30 -5.89
CA ARG A 59 0.10 -1.30 -6.93
C ARG A 59 -1.23 -1.95 -7.36
N ASP A 60 -2.05 -2.35 -6.39
CA ASP A 60 -3.31 -3.05 -6.67
C ASP A 60 -4.36 -2.12 -7.31
N LEU A 61 -4.25 -0.80 -7.08
CA LEU A 61 -4.99 0.23 -7.80
C LEU A 61 -4.45 0.51 -9.23
N GLY A 62 -3.28 -0.04 -9.59
CA GLY A 62 -2.62 0.22 -10.88
C GLY A 62 -1.78 1.51 -10.89
N CYS A 63 -1.50 2.12 -9.73
CA CYS A 63 -0.58 3.25 -9.63
C CYS A 63 0.87 2.79 -9.73
N HIS A 64 1.75 3.69 -10.16
CA HIS A 64 3.18 3.41 -10.20
C HIS A 64 3.76 3.30 -8.79
N VAL A 65 4.53 2.24 -8.53
CA VAL A 65 5.31 2.07 -7.31
C VAL A 65 6.69 1.50 -7.62
N GLU A 66 7.70 2.03 -6.96
CA GLU A 66 9.02 1.42 -6.93
C GLU A 66 9.05 0.31 -5.89
N LEU A 67 9.28 -0.92 -6.35
CA LEU A 67 9.52 -2.08 -5.51
C LEU A 67 11.02 -2.34 -5.45
N ARG A 68 11.57 -2.34 -4.23
CA ARG A 68 12.95 -2.75 -3.99
C ARG A 68 12.93 -4.20 -3.51
N GLU A 69 13.50 -5.10 -4.29
CA GLU A 69 13.74 -6.47 -3.85
C GLU A 69 14.74 -6.46 -2.69
N LEU A 70 14.27 -6.76 -1.49
CA LEU A 70 15.13 -6.85 -0.29
C LEU A 70 15.86 -8.18 -0.20
N TRP A 71 15.37 -9.20 -0.90
CA TRP A 71 15.94 -10.54 -0.93
C TRP A 71 16.15 -10.99 -2.37
N THR A 72 17.40 -11.23 -2.74
CA THR A 72 17.82 -11.62 -4.10
C THR A 72 18.02 -13.13 -4.25
N GLY A 73 17.81 -13.89 -3.18
CA GLY A 73 17.86 -15.35 -3.23
C GLY A 73 19.24 -15.97 -3.41
N GLN A 74 20.33 -15.25 -3.09
CA GLN A 74 21.63 -15.91 -2.99
C GLN A 74 21.56 -17.00 -1.91
N ARG A 75 21.75 -18.27 -2.31
CA ARG A 75 21.81 -19.41 -1.38
C ARG A 75 22.92 -19.13 -0.35
N GLY A 76 22.52 -18.76 0.87
CA GLY A 76 23.38 -18.93 2.02
C GLY A 76 23.56 -20.44 2.25
N ASN A 77 24.79 -20.86 2.54
CA ASN A 77 25.00 -22.20 3.08
C ASN A 77 24.21 -22.29 4.38
N LEU A 78 23.11 -23.04 4.37
CA LEU A 78 22.46 -23.45 5.60
C LEU A 78 23.52 -24.20 6.40
N ALA A 79 23.83 -23.72 7.61
CA ALA A 79 24.76 -24.40 8.51
C ALA A 79 24.30 -25.87 8.69
N PRO A 80 25.25 -26.82 8.79
CA PRO A 80 24.94 -28.25 8.87
C PRO A 80 24.03 -28.62 10.05
#